data_AF-A0A1B7M0B6-F1
#
_entry.id   AF-A0A1B7M0B6-F1
#
_cell.length_a   1.000
_cell.length_b   1.000
_cell.length_c   1.000
_cell.angle_alpha   90.00
_cell.angle_beta   90.00
_cell.angle_gamma   90.00
#
_symmetry.space_group_name_H-M   'P 1'
#
loop_
_entity.id
_entity.type
_entity.pdbx_description
1 polymer ?
#
loop_
_entity_poly.entity_id
_entity_poly.type
_entity_poly.pdbx_seq_one_letter_code
_entity_poly.pdbx_strand_id
1 'polypeptide(L)' 'MITTEGTESYGASGDEVACVLDELAMPSNIVNRLEATRALDGTQTGTWDGYEATWNYHPNSGMNLTITLVDA' A
#
# COMPACT_ATOMS: atom_id res chain seq x y z
N MET A 1 -6.19 -7.41 1.75
CA MET A 1 -6.50 -6.12 1.10
C MET A 1 -6.72 -5.11 2.21
N ILE A 2 -6.10 -3.94 2.11
CA ILE A 2 -6.16 -2.82 3.04
C ILE A 2 -6.55 -1.59 2.22
N THR A 3 -7.50 -0.80 2.72
CA THR A 3 -7.95 0.46 2.10
C THR A 3 -7.75 1.60 3.09
N THR A 4 -7.16 2.72 2.67
CA THR A 4 -6.96 3.88 3.55
C THR A 4 -8.12 4.85 3.47
N GLU A 5 -8.21 5.75 4.44
CA GLU A 5 -9.13 6.88 4.33
C GLU A 5 -8.80 7.78 3.11
N GLY A 6 -9.85 8.39 2.58
CA GLY A 6 -9.81 9.41 1.53
C GLY A 6 -10.81 10.50 1.84
N THR A 7 -10.86 11.57 1.03
CA THR A 7 -11.75 12.70 1.32
C THR A 7 -13.24 12.34 1.28
N GLU A 8 -13.61 11.23 0.64
CA GLU A 8 -14.99 10.76 0.47
C GLU A 8 -15.20 9.33 0.99
N SER A 9 -14.18 8.69 1.58
CA SER A 9 -14.25 7.29 2.04
C SER A 9 -13.57 7.09 3.40
N TYR A 10 -14.21 6.29 4.24
CA TYR A 10 -13.58 5.77 5.46
C TYR A 10 -12.64 4.61 5.12
N GLY A 11 -11.58 4.48 5.90
CA GLY A 11 -10.61 3.39 5.78
C GLY A 11 -9.61 3.42 6.92
N ALA A 12 -8.56 2.62 6.81
CA ALA A 12 -7.46 2.61 7.77
C ALA A 12 -6.71 3.95 7.75
N SER A 13 -6.27 4.39 8.92
CA SER A 13 -5.31 5.49 9.07
C SER A 13 -3.93 5.11 8.54
N GLY A 14 -3.10 6.12 8.27
CA GLY A 14 -1.70 5.90 7.89
C GLY A 14 -0.93 5.07 8.93
N ASP A 15 -1.17 5.31 10.22
CA ASP A 15 -0.49 4.60 11.32
C ASP A 15 -0.86 3.11 11.39
N GLU A 16 -2.13 2.77 11.14
CA GLU A 16 -2.59 1.37 11.08
C GLU A 16 -1.96 0.62 9.90
N VAL A 17 -1.85 1.29 8.74
CA VAL A 17 -1.18 0.72 7.57
C VAL A 17 0.31 0.54 7.86
N ALA A 18 0.97 1.56 8.41
CA ALA A 18 2.38 1.52 8.76
C ALA A 18 2.71 0.38 9.73
N CYS A 19 1.85 0.13 10.72
CA CYS A 19 1.97 -1.01 11.64
C CYS A 19 2.02 -2.36 10.91
N VAL A 20 1.14 -2.57 9.93
CA VAL A 20 1.14 -3.81 9.13
C VAL A 20 2.37 -3.91 8.22
N LEU A 21 2.77 -2.79 7.60
CA LEU A 21 3.95 -2.78 6.72
C LEU A 21 5.24 -3.07 7.47
N ASP A 22 5.37 -2.59 8.71
CA ASP A 22 6.51 -2.85 9.60
C ASP A 22 6.57 -4.33 10.02
N GLU A 23 5.44 -4.92 10.44
CA GLU A 23 5.36 -6.34 10.81
C GLU A 23 5.69 -7.27 9.62
N LEU A 24 5.34 -6.86 8.40
CA LEU A 24 5.69 -7.58 7.17
C LEU A 24 7.10 -7.26 6.65
N ALA A 25 7.88 -6.47 7.40
CA ALA A 25 9.23 -6.04 7.06
C ALA A 25 9.33 -5.43 5.64
N MET A 26 8.33 -4.67 5.21
CA MET A 26 8.34 -4.06 3.88
C MET A 26 9.54 -3.09 3.77
N PRO A 27 10.42 -3.26 2.77
CA PRO A 27 11.57 -2.40 2.58
C PRO A 27 11.20 -0.93 2.41
N SER A 28 12.00 -0.03 3.01
CA SER A 28 11.76 1.41 2.99
C SER A 28 11.68 2.01 1.58
N ASN A 29 12.38 1.43 0.59
CA ASN A 29 12.25 1.86 -0.80
C ASN A 29 10.88 1.53 -1.42
N ILE A 30 10.20 0.47 -0.96
CA ILE A 30 8.83 0.15 -1.39
C ILE A 30 7.85 1.06 -0.65
N VAL A 31 8.03 1.27 0.65
CA VAL A 31 7.22 2.22 1.44
C VAL A 31 7.28 3.63 0.84
N ASN A 32 8.48 4.13 0.52
CA ASN A 32 8.65 5.45 -0.10
C ASN A 32 7.94 5.56 -1.46
N ARG A 33 7.89 4.48 -2.25
CA ARG A 33 7.15 4.46 -3.52
C ARG A 33 5.64 4.52 -3.27
N LEU A 34 5.17 3.77 -2.27
CA LEU A 34 3.78 3.75 -1.85
C LEU A 34 3.32 5.15 -1.41
N GLU A 35 4.09 5.82 -0.55
CA GLU A 35 3.81 7.19 -0.09
C GLU A 35 3.87 8.24 -1.22
N ALA A 36 4.75 8.04 -2.20
CA ALA A 36 4.90 8.95 -3.33
C ALA A 36 3.87 8.72 -4.47
N THR A 37 3.04 7.68 -4.38
CA THR A 37 2.12 7.30 -5.46
C THR A 37 0.97 8.31 -5.58
N ARG A 38 0.78 8.85 -6.79
CA ARG A 38 -0.31 9.76 -7.11
C ARG A 38 -1.36 9.03 -7.94
N ALA A 39 -2.57 9.60 -8.02
CA ALA A 39 -3.65 9.03 -8.83
C ALA A 39 -3.28 8.82 -10.31
N LEU A 40 -2.44 9.68 -10.87
CA LEU A 40 -1.99 9.58 -12.26
C LEU A 40 -0.97 8.47 -12.51
N ASP A 41 -0.33 7.95 -11.46
CA ASP A 41 0.69 6.91 -11.57
C ASP A 41 0.05 5.51 -11.75
N GLY A 42 -1.27 5.40 -11.56
CA GLY A 42 -2.02 4.16 -11.76
C GLY A 42 -1.64 3.08 -10.75
N THR A 43 -1.78 1.82 -11.17
CA THR A 43 -1.41 0.67 -10.34
C THR A 43 0.09 0.48 -10.32
N GLN A 44 0.63 0.31 -9.12
CA GLN A 44 2.03 0.07 -8.82
C GLN A 44 2.20 -1.30 -8.18
N THR A 45 3.39 -1.90 -8.33
CA THR A 45 3.75 -3.18 -7.69
C THR A 45 5.13 -3.15 -7.04
N GLY A 46 5.32 -4.02 -6.05
CA GLY A 46 6.59 -4.19 -5.33
C GLY A 46 6.68 -5.57 -4.71
N THR A 47 7.87 -6.16 -4.71
CA THR A 47 8.12 -7.51 -4.20
C THR A 47 9.26 -7.50 -3.20
N TRP A 48 9.15 -8.31 -2.15
CA TRP A 48 10.19 -8.50 -1.12
C TRP A 48 9.92 -9.81 -0.38
N ASP A 49 10.97 -10.55 0.01
CA ASP A 49 10.92 -11.69 0.94
C ASP A 49 9.71 -12.65 0.82
N GLY A 50 9.35 -13.03 -0.42
CA GLY A 50 8.21 -13.94 -0.67
C GLY A 50 6.83 -13.27 -0.63
N TYR A 51 6.78 -11.93 -0.66
CA TYR A 51 5.59 -11.12 -0.79
C TYR A 51 5.56 -10.34 -2.10
N GLU A 52 4.35 -10.13 -2.61
CA GLU A 52 4.03 -9.14 -3.63
C GLU A 52 2.97 -8.18 -3.09
N ALA A 53 3.24 -6.88 -3.20
CA ALA A 53 2.27 -5.82 -3.02
C ALA A 53 1.84 -5.25 -4.36
N THR A 54 0.54 -5.02 -4.51
CA THR A 54 -0.05 -4.22 -5.58
C THR A 54 -0.87 -3.09 -4.94
N TRP A 55 -0.67 -1.86 -5.40
CA TRP A 55 -1.42 -0.72 -4.87
C TRP A 55 -1.78 0.32 -5.93
N ASN A 56 -2.78 1.13 -5.63
CA ASN A 56 -3.09 2.38 -6.31
C ASN A 56 -3.61 3.41 -5.31
N TYR A 57 -3.64 4.68 -5.69
CA TYR A 57 -4.13 5.76 -4.84
C TYR A 57 -5.08 6.67 -5.60
N HIS A 58 -6.12 7.16 -4.92
CA HIS A 58 -6.90 8.31 -5.36
C HIS A 58 -7.31 9.15 -4.15
N PRO A 59 -7.20 10.50 -4.19
CA PRO A 59 -7.51 11.36 -3.04
C PRO A 59 -8.90 11.12 -2.43
N ASN A 60 -9.91 10.86 -3.26
CA ASN A 60 -11.28 10.63 -2.79
C ASN A 60 -11.44 9.30 -2.04
N SER A 61 -10.79 8.23 -2.53
CA SER A 61 -10.99 6.86 -2.05
C SER A 61 -9.85 6.33 -1.18
N GLY A 62 -8.80 7.12 -0.97
CA GLY A 62 -7.56 6.67 -0.35
C GLY A 62 -6.77 5.71 -1.25
N MET A 63 -5.86 4.97 -0.63
CA MET A 63 -5.06 3.93 -1.25
C MET A 63 -5.75 2.57 -1.13
N ASN A 64 -5.69 1.77 -2.19
CA ASN A 64 -6.02 0.35 -2.16
C ASN A 64 -4.73 -0.45 -2.23
N LEU A 65 -4.41 -1.22 -1.20
CA LEU A 65 -3.22 -2.05 -1.10
C LEU A 65 -3.60 -3.53 -0.93
N THR A 66 -3.04 -4.39 -1.75
CA THR A 66 -3.14 -5.85 -1.60
C THR A 66 -1.75 -6.42 -1.48
N ILE A 67 -1.53 -7.25 -0.46
CA ILE A 67 -0.30 -8.01 -0.26
C ILE A 67 -0.65 -9.49 -0.33
N THR A 68 0.13 -10.25 -1.09
CA THR A 68 0.00 -11.70 -1.23
C THR A 68 1.33 -12.38 -1.00
N LEU A 69 1.30 -13.58 -0.41
CA LEU A 69 2.45 -14.47 -0.46
C LEU A 69 2.62 -14.96 -1.91
N VAL A 70 3.86 -14.92 -2.39
CA VAL A 70 4.26 -15.55 -3.65
C VAL A 70 5.09 -16.77 -3.30
N ASP A 71 4.69 -17.94 -3.81
CA ASP A 71 5.46 -19.17 -3.64
C ASP A 71 6.86 -18.96 -4.24
N ALA A 72 7.89 -19.38 -3.49
CA ALA A 72 9.30 -19.30 -3.90
C ALA A 72 9.67 -20.39 -4.92
#